data_AF-K0S688-F1
#
_entry.id   AF-K0S688-F1
#
_cell.length_a   1.000
_cell.length_b   1.000
_cell.length_c   1.000
_cell.angle_alpha   90.00
_cell.angle_beta   90.00
_cell.angle_gamma   90.00
#
_symmetry.space_group_name_H-M   'P 1'
#
loop_
_entity.id
_entity.type
_entity.pdbx_description
1 polymer ?
#
loop_
_entity_poly.entity_id
_entity_poly.type
_entity_poly.pdbx_seq_one_letter_code
_entity_poly.pdbx_strand_id
1 'polypeptide(L)'
;MGGGAFEGCRNLAFVQFSEGLENICNSAFRGCMALRSVAVPSSVTNIGQHAFRDCTNLAKVILLGGERLLNRGFLDRGLSGDEGALNIGMLKKLINVNTFRDCPLTTVKISIPRALSERMARLPLKCKLSIEGRIRELDRLELAQDGAVLANFPVRRLLGGMDFKDADNQTAESLHQVLRLISFRELKDSSILIELAMWKSRFDEDRARADCRISIPDPAKSLIMEYSGFMDFLEPAIEGA
;
A
#
# COMPACT_ATOMS: atom_id res chain seq x y z
N MET A 1 25.56 3.98 8.68
CA MET A 1 26.57 3.27 7.86
C MET A 1 27.51 4.29 7.22
N GLY A 2 28.78 3.97 6.94
CA GLY A 2 29.74 4.93 6.36
C GLY A 2 29.51 5.22 4.87
N GLY A 3 29.96 6.38 4.38
CA GLY A 3 29.97 6.68 2.94
C GLY A 3 30.93 5.78 2.18
N GLY A 4 30.51 5.24 1.04
CA GLY A 4 31.34 4.33 0.23
C GLY A 4 31.64 2.96 0.86
N ALA A 5 30.94 2.54 1.91
CA ALA A 5 31.31 1.35 2.69
C ALA A 5 31.40 0.04 1.88
N PHE A 6 30.62 -0.10 0.81
CA PHE A 6 30.70 -1.20 -0.16
C PHE A 6 30.87 -0.68 -1.60
N GLU A 7 31.49 0.49 -1.77
CA GLU A 7 31.76 1.03 -3.11
C GLU A 7 32.69 0.07 -3.88
N GLY A 8 32.30 -0.28 -5.10
CA GLY A 8 33.04 -1.16 -5.99
C GLY A 8 32.96 -2.65 -5.65
N CYS A 9 32.11 -3.07 -4.70
CA CYS A 9 31.89 -4.48 -4.38
C CYS A 9 31.11 -5.21 -5.48
N ARG A 10 31.76 -5.49 -6.61
CA ARG A 10 31.12 -6.06 -7.82
C ARG A 10 30.44 -7.40 -7.61
N ASN A 11 30.89 -8.19 -6.64
CA ASN A 11 30.34 -9.52 -6.33
C ASN A 11 29.26 -9.49 -5.23
N LEU A 12 28.92 -8.31 -4.68
CA LEU A 12 27.91 -8.20 -3.64
C LEU A 12 26.51 -8.47 -4.23
N ALA A 13 26.02 -9.68 -4.03
CA ALA A 13 24.73 -10.13 -4.60
C ALA A 13 23.54 -9.85 -3.68
N PHE A 14 23.76 -9.83 -2.37
CA PHE A 14 22.72 -9.72 -1.35
C PHE A 14 23.18 -8.78 -0.23
N VAL A 15 22.24 -7.96 0.24
CA VAL A 15 22.44 -7.04 1.36
C VAL A 15 21.24 -7.18 2.28
N GLN A 16 21.51 -7.42 3.55
CA GLN A 16 20.53 -7.38 4.61
C GLN A 16 20.91 -6.23 5.55
N PHE A 17 20.00 -5.30 5.76
CA PHE A 17 20.18 -4.23 6.73
C PHE A 17 19.70 -4.68 8.10
N SER A 18 20.34 -4.18 9.15
CA SER A 18 19.88 -4.33 10.52
C SER A 18 18.68 -3.42 10.79
N GLU A 19 17.77 -3.88 11.64
CA GLU A 19 16.77 -3.04 12.29
C GLU A 19 17.45 -1.85 12.98
N GLY A 20 16.86 -0.65 12.86
CA GLY A 20 17.41 0.58 13.44
C GLY A 20 18.46 1.29 12.58
N LEU A 21 18.75 0.83 11.35
CA LEU A 21 19.57 1.59 10.42
C LEU A 21 18.84 2.87 10.00
N GLU A 22 19.37 4.03 10.36
CA GLU A 22 18.74 5.32 10.04
C GLU A 22 19.18 5.92 8.70
N ASN A 23 20.43 5.67 8.31
CA ASN A 23 21.09 6.37 7.20
C ASN A 23 21.91 5.41 6.33
N ILE A 24 21.59 5.38 5.04
CA ILE A 24 22.45 4.83 3.99
C ILE A 24 23.25 6.00 3.43
N CYS A 25 24.56 6.05 3.66
CA CYS A 25 25.37 7.21 3.29
C CYS A 25 25.70 7.27 1.79
N ASN A 26 26.27 8.40 1.37
CA ASN A 26 26.66 8.64 -0.02
C ASN A 26 27.54 7.51 -0.57
N SER A 27 27.27 7.09 -1.81
CA SER A 27 28.00 6.03 -2.52
C SER A 27 28.10 4.68 -1.79
N ALA A 28 27.30 4.43 -0.74
CA ALA A 28 27.44 3.25 0.13
C ALA A 28 27.53 1.90 -0.61
N PHE A 29 26.84 1.74 -1.74
CA PHE A 29 26.84 0.54 -2.58
C PHE A 29 27.16 0.86 -4.05
N ARG A 30 27.82 2.00 -4.31
CA ARG A 30 28.09 2.43 -5.69
C ARG A 30 28.92 1.35 -6.43
N GLY A 31 28.51 0.97 -7.63
CA GLY A 31 29.21 -0.03 -8.44
C GLY A 31 29.05 -1.48 -7.97
N CYS A 32 28.08 -1.78 -7.11
CA CYS A 32 27.72 -3.16 -6.74
C CYS A 32 26.98 -3.84 -7.89
N MET A 33 27.72 -4.31 -8.89
CA MET A 33 27.15 -4.86 -10.13
C MET A 33 26.37 -6.16 -9.92
N ALA A 34 26.71 -7.02 -8.96
CA ALA A 34 25.96 -8.25 -8.69
C ALA A 34 24.65 -8.04 -7.91
N LEU A 35 24.41 -6.85 -7.35
CA LEU A 35 23.29 -6.58 -6.47
C LEU A 35 21.99 -6.53 -7.27
N ARG A 36 21.10 -7.50 -7.03
CA ARG A 36 19.84 -7.63 -7.81
C ARG A 36 18.63 -7.01 -7.13
N SER A 37 18.60 -7.11 -5.80
CA SER A 37 17.48 -6.66 -4.99
C SER A 37 17.94 -6.04 -3.69
N VAL A 38 17.25 -4.98 -3.26
CA VAL A 38 17.51 -4.30 -1.99
C VAL A 38 16.17 -4.06 -1.28
N ALA A 39 16.08 -4.47 -0.01
CA ALA A 39 14.98 -4.14 0.87
C ALA A 39 15.44 -3.12 1.91
N VAL A 40 14.99 -1.87 1.78
CA VAL A 40 15.35 -0.77 2.69
C VAL A 40 14.40 -0.80 3.90
N PRO A 41 14.91 -0.92 5.14
CA PRO A 41 14.06 -1.01 6.32
C PRO A 41 13.35 0.32 6.61
N SER A 42 12.24 0.25 7.35
CA SER A 42 11.40 1.39 7.70
C SER A 42 12.12 2.45 8.56
N SER A 43 13.18 2.04 9.26
CA SER A 43 14.03 2.93 10.06
C SER A 43 14.87 3.88 9.21
N VAL A 44 15.13 3.57 7.93
CA VAL A 44 15.96 4.42 7.07
C VAL A 44 15.18 5.68 6.72
N THR A 45 15.74 6.82 7.10
CA THR A 45 15.17 8.14 6.86
C THR A 45 15.85 8.89 5.73
N ASN A 46 17.08 8.49 5.38
CA ASN A 46 17.87 9.14 4.35
C ASN A 46 18.73 8.13 3.58
N ILE A 47 18.67 8.22 2.25
CA ILE A 47 19.55 7.52 1.33
C ILE A 47 20.40 8.56 0.58
N GLY A 48 21.69 8.49 0.84
CA GLY A 48 22.69 9.42 0.35
C GLY A 48 22.81 9.41 -1.17
N GLN A 49 23.40 10.49 -1.68
CA GLN A 49 23.63 10.68 -3.10
C GLN A 49 24.50 9.54 -3.65
N HIS A 50 24.12 9.01 -4.81
CA HIS A 50 24.82 7.92 -5.49
C HIS A 50 24.90 6.61 -4.69
N ALA A 51 24.12 6.42 -3.62
CA ALA A 51 24.23 5.23 -2.77
C ALA A 51 24.16 3.91 -3.55
N PHE A 52 23.36 3.83 -4.62
CA PHE A 52 23.23 2.66 -5.49
C PHE A 52 23.61 2.95 -6.95
N ARG A 53 24.38 4.01 -7.20
CA ARG A 53 24.79 4.35 -8.57
C ARG A 53 25.62 3.21 -9.19
N ASP A 54 25.52 3.01 -10.49
CA ASP A 54 26.28 1.99 -11.25
C ASP A 54 25.97 0.53 -10.80
N CYS A 55 24.86 0.29 -10.08
CA CYS A 55 24.36 -1.05 -9.76
C CYS A 55 23.55 -1.60 -10.94
N THR A 56 24.25 -2.06 -11.98
CA THR A 56 23.67 -2.39 -13.29
C THR A 56 22.72 -3.60 -13.30
N ASN A 57 22.73 -4.44 -12.26
CA ASN A 57 21.76 -5.53 -12.12
C ASN A 57 20.65 -5.26 -11.09
N LEU A 58 20.62 -4.06 -10.46
CA LEU A 58 19.64 -3.73 -9.43
C LEU A 58 18.27 -3.47 -10.08
N ALA A 59 17.43 -4.50 -10.11
CA ALA A 59 16.13 -4.49 -10.74
C ALA A 59 14.95 -4.40 -9.74
N LYS A 60 15.18 -4.74 -8.47
CA LYS A 60 14.12 -4.72 -7.43
C LYS A 60 14.55 -3.87 -6.23
N VAL A 61 13.81 -2.81 -5.93
CA VAL A 61 13.94 -2.04 -4.69
C VAL A 61 12.64 -2.08 -3.94
N ILE A 62 12.70 -2.48 -2.67
CA ILE A 62 11.55 -2.53 -1.75
C ILE A 62 11.81 -1.52 -0.63
N LEU A 63 10.88 -0.59 -0.42
CA LEU A 63 10.91 0.36 0.69
C LEU A 63 9.91 -0.10 1.74
N LEU A 64 10.40 -0.45 2.94
CA LEU A 64 9.56 -0.88 4.06
C LEU A 64 8.95 0.29 4.85
N GLY A 65 9.30 1.53 4.49
CA GLY A 65 8.81 2.78 5.10
C GLY A 65 7.41 3.22 4.64
N GLY A 66 6.53 2.27 4.29
CA GLY A 66 5.20 2.55 3.74
C GLY A 66 4.35 3.54 4.54
N GLU A 67 4.45 3.50 5.87
CA GLU A 67 3.72 4.39 6.78
C GLU A 67 4.03 5.88 6.57
N ARG A 68 5.22 6.18 6.05
CA ARG A 68 5.67 7.56 5.79
C ARG A 68 5.64 7.92 4.31
N LEU A 69 5.76 6.91 3.44
CA LEU A 69 5.85 7.08 2.00
C LEU A 69 4.47 7.09 1.33
N LEU A 70 3.45 6.50 1.94
CA LEU A 70 2.08 6.60 1.46
C LEU A 70 1.33 7.73 2.17
N ASN A 71 0.43 8.39 1.45
CA ASN A 71 -0.36 9.47 2.03
C ASN A 71 -1.38 8.89 3.02
N ARG A 72 -1.36 9.37 4.26
CA ARG A 72 -2.28 8.92 5.31
C ARG A 72 -3.73 9.18 4.93
N GLY A 73 -4.02 10.34 4.33
CA GLY A 73 -5.34 10.67 3.81
C GLY A 73 -5.83 9.64 2.79
N PHE A 74 -4.95 9.14 1.91
CA PHE A 74 -5.29 8.07 0.96
C PHE A 74 -5.59 6.73 1.64
N LEU A 75 -4.87 6.40 2.72
CA LEU A 75 -5.08 5.15 3.45
C LEU A 75 -6.34 5.18 4.33
N ASP A 76 -6.72 6.36 4.80
CA ASP A 76 -7.87 6.60 5.68
C ASP A 76 -9.15 6.97 4.91
N ARG A 77 -9.04 7.52 3.70
CA ARG A 77 -10.18 8.02 2.89
C ARG A 77 -10.14 7.58 1.43
N GLY A 78 -9.15 6.82 1.00
CA GLY A 78 -9.07 6.35 -0.39
C GLY A 78 -8.74 7.46 -1.40
N LEU A 79 -9.30 7.35 -2.62
CA LEU A 79 -9.08 8.31 -3.72
C LEU A 79 -9.92 9.60 -3.56
N SER A 80 -9.95 10.20 -2.37
CA SER A 80 -10.84 11.33 -2.06
C SER A 80 -10.23 12.72 -2.33
N GLY A 81 -9.34 12.86 -3.32
CA GLY A 81 -8.74 14.16 -3.67
C GLY A 81 -7.67 14.10 -4.76
N ASP A 82 -7.09 15.26 -5.11
CA ASP A 82 -5.97 15.39 -6.06
C ASP A 82 -4.65 14.79 -5.55
N GLU A 83 -4.59 14.33 -4.30
CA GLU A 83 -3.43 13.69 -3.70
C GLU A 83 -3.38 12.19 -4.06
N GLY A 84 -2.42 11.81 -4.92
CA GLY A 84 -2.16 10.41 -5.24
C GLY A 84 -1.72 9.58 -4.01
N ALA A 85 -1.64 8.25 -4.16
CA ALA A 85 -1.29 7.36 -3.04
C ALA A 85 0.11 7.59 -2.45
N LEU A 86 1.04 8.16 -3.24
CA LEU A 86 2.44 8.33 -2.91
C LEU A 86 2.74 9.74 -2.36
N ASN A 87 3.36 9.82 -1.19
CA ASN A 87 3.90 11.05 -0.64
C ASN A 87 5.22 11.41 -1.33
N ILE A 88 5.13 12.09 -2.48
CA ILE A 88 6.29 12.50 -3.29
C ILE A 88 7.27 13.35 -2.46
N GLY A 89 6.77 14.19 -1.55
CA GLY A 89 7.60 15.04 -0.71
C GLY A 89 8.50 14.24 0.24
N MET A 90 7.95 13.23 0.91
CA MET A 90 8.73 12.32 1.76
C MET A 90 9.63 11.41 0.95
N LEU A 91 9.16 10.91 -0.19
CA LEU A 91 9.98 10.06 -1.04
C LEU A 91 11.21 10.79 -1.59
N LYS A 92 11.08 12.06 -2.01
CA LYS A 92 12.21 12.89 -2.46
C LYS A 92 13.20 13.22 -1.34
N LYS A 93 12.75 13.25 -0.08
CA LYS A 93 13.64 13.39 1.09
C LYS A 93 14.40 12.09 1.37
N LEU A 94 13.74 10.94 1.21
CA LEU A 94 14.35 9.63 1.42
C LEU A 94 15.32 9.28 0.29
N ILE A 95 14.93 9.51 -0.96
CA ILE A 95 15.67 9.13 -2.17
C ILE A 95 16.06 10.38 -2.94
N ASN A 96 17.37 10.57 -3.11
CA ASN A 96 17.90 11.59 -3.99
C ASN A 96 17.76 11.17 -5.48
N VAL A 97 17.62 12.15 -6.37
CA VAL A 97 17.55 12.01 -7.83
C VAL A 97 18.64 11.10 -8.41
N ASN A 98 19.83 11.12 -7.81
CA ASN A 98 20.99 10.37 -8.29
C ASN A 98 21.25 9.04 -7.54
N THR A 99 20.36 8.63 -6.65
CA THR A 99 20.52 7.43 -5.81
C THR A 99 20.65 6.15 -6.64
N PHE A 100 19.76 5.98 -7.62
CA PHE A 100 19.65 4.79 -8.47
C PHE A 100 20.02 5.09 -9.94
N ARG A 101 20.97 6.01 -10.14
CA ARG A 101 21.49 6.32 -11.47
C ARG A 101 22.15 5.07 -12.06
N ASP A 102 21.92 4.82 -13.35
CA ASP A 102 22.51 3.68 -14.08
C ASP A 102 22.09 2.29 -13.56
N CYS A 103 21.02 2.21 -12.75
CA CYS A 103 20.33 0.96 -12.39
C CYS A 103 19.23 0.63 -13.42
N PRO A 104 18.89 -0.64 -13.68
CA PRO A 104 17.78 -1.02 -14.58
C PRO A 104 16.38 -0.95 -13.93
N LEU A 105 16.20 -0.22 -12.83
CA LEU A 105 14.92 -0.09 -12.13
C LEU A 105 13.82 0.49 -13.03
N THR A 106 12.72 -0.26 -13.13
CA THR A 106 11.47 0.12 -13.79
C THR A 106 10.36 0.48 -12.80
N THR A 107 10.40 -0.13 -11.61
CA THR A 107 9.42 0.07 -10.54
C THR A 107 10.11 0.12 -9.17
N VAL A 108 9.57 0.90 -8.25
CA VAL A 108 9.91 0.88 -6.84
C VAL A 108 8.73 0.29 -6.07
N LYS A 109 9.00 -0.73 -5.26
CA LYS A 109 8.00 -1.39 -4.44
C LYS A 109 7.95 -0.72 -3.08
N ILE A 110 6.76 -0.39 -2.60
CA ILE A 110 6.56 0.17 -1.27
C ILE A 110 5.66 -0.77 -0.50
N SER A 111 6.07 -1.18 0.70
CA SER A 111 5.22 -2.02 1.55
C SER A 111 3.99 -1.24 2.00
N ILE A 112 2.83 -1.88 2.00
CA ILE A 112 1.65 -1.30 2.64
C ILE A 112 1.86 -1.26 4.17
N PRO A 113 1.43 -0.19 4.86
CA PRO A 113 1.46 -0.07 6.31
C PRO A 113 1.00 -1.30 7.06
N ARG A 114 1.66 -1.56 8.20
CA ARG A 114 1.34 -2.68 9.08
C ARG A 114 -0.11 -2.60 9.58
N ALA A 115 -0.62 -1.40 9.83
CA ALA A 115 -2.02 -1.19 10.23
C ALA A 115 -3.03 -1.85 9.26
N LEU A 116 -2.76 -1.84 7.95
CA LEU A 116 -3.61 -2.48 6.96
C LEU A 116 -3.40 -3.99 6.91
N SER A 117 -2.16 -4.44 7.10
CA SER A 117 -1.86 -5.88 7.24
C SER A 117 -2.53 -6.48 8.47
N GLU A 118 -2.61 -5.72 9.58
CA GLU A 118 -3.31 -6.11 10.81
C GLU A 118 -4.82 -6.14 10.61
N ARG A 119 -5.39 -5.16 9.89
CA ARG A 119 -6.80 -5.20 9.45
C ARG A 119 -7.10 -6.46 8.63
N MET A 120 -6.24 -6.80 7.68
CA MET A 120 -6.35 -8.06 6.92
C MET A 120 -6.20 -9.30 7.80
N ALA A 121 -5.37 -9.27 8.84
CA ALA A 121 -5.16 -10.39 9.76
C ALA A 121 -6.37 -10.61 10.69
N ARG A 122 -7.17 -9.57 10.98
CA ARG A 122 -8.41 -9.68 11.76
C ARG A 122 -9.56 -10.30 10.97
N LEU A 123 -9.48 -10.32 9.64
CA LEU A 123 -10.52 -10.89 8.79
C LEU A 123 -10.51 -12.43 8.84
N PRO A 124 -11.68 -13.09 8.64
CA PRO A 124 -11.75 -14.53 8.52
C PRO A 124 -10.85 -15.09 7.41
N LEU A 125 -10.31 -16.30 7.58
CA LEU A 125 -9.35 -16.91 6.63
C LEU A 125 -9.89 -16.96 5.19
N LYS A 126 -11.18 -17.26 5.01
CA LYS A 126 -11.85 -17.25 3.70
C LYS A 126 -11.84 -15.88 3.04
N CYS A 127 -12.02 -14.82 3.83
CA CYS A 127 -11.92 -13.45 3.36
C CYS A 127 -10.46 -13.12 2.99
N LYS A 128 -9.50 -13.44 3.85
CA LYS A 128 -8.08 -13.19 3.57
C LYS A 128 -7.65 -13.79 2.22
N LEU A 129 -7.94 -15.07 1.98
CA LEU A 129 -7.61 -15.75 0.72
C LEU A 129 -8.25 -15.10 -0.51
N SER A 130 -9.49 -14.62 -0.39
CA SER A 130 -10.17 -13.94 -1.50
C SER A 130 -9.60 -12.55 -1.78
N ILE A 131 -9.15 -11.81 -0.76
CA ILE A 131 -8.44 -10.53 -0.98
C ILE A 131 -7.07 -10.79 -1.59
N GLU A 132 -6.32 -11.77 -1.09
CA GLU A 132 -5.02 -12.15 -1.65
C GLU A 132 -5.11 -12.62 -3.10
N GLY A 133 -6.18 -13.34 -3.46
CA GLY A 133 -6.47 -13.70 -4.85
C GLY A 133 -6.61 -12.45 -5.73
N ARG A 134 -7.43 -11.49 -5.29
CA ARG A 134 -7.60 -10.22 -6.01
C ARG A 134 -6.34 -9.36 -6.07
N ILE A 135 -5.52 -9.35 -5.02
CA ILE A 135 -4.22 -8.67 -5.03
C ILE A 135 -3.32 -9.22 -6.14
N ARG A 136 -3.33 -10.55 -6.36
CA ARG A 136 -2.55 -11.20 -7.43
C ARG A 136 -3.07 -10.92 -8.83
N GLU A 137 -4.34 -10.51 -8.98
CA GLU A 137 -4.96 -10.12 -10.25
C GLU A 137 -4.67 -8.65 -10.61
N LEU A 138 -4.21 -7.84 -9.67
CA LEU A 138 -3.94 -6.42 -9.88
C LEU A 138 -2.48 -6.21 -10.30
N ASP A 139 -2.25 -5.66 -11.50
CA ASP A 139 -0.92 -5.48 -12.10
C ASP A 139 0.06 -4.62 -11.28
N ARG A 140 -0.47 -3.76 -10.40
CA ARG A 140 0.31 -2.81 -9.60
C ARG A 140 0.55 -3.25 -8.16
N LEU A 141 0.04 -4.42 -7.75
CA LEU A 141 0.24 -4.96 -6.41
C LEU A 141 0.93 -6.32 -6.45
N GLU A 142 1.73 -6.60 -5.43
CA GLU A 142 2.39 -7.91 -5.25
C GLU A 142 2.23 -8.35 -3.82
N LEU A 143 1.95 -9.64 -3.62
CA LEU A 143 2.02 -10.24 -2.29
C LEU A 143 3.42 -10.81 -2.08
N ALA A 144 4.15 -10.27 -1.10
CA ALA A 144 5.44 -10.79 -0.69
C ALA A 144 5.28 -12.14 0.05
N GLN A 145 6.38 -12.88 0.18
CA GLN A 145 6.38 -14.22 0.79
C GLN A 145 6.01 -14.21 2.28
N ASP A 146 6.24 -13.09 2.96
CA ASP A 146 5.85 -12.83 4.35
C ASP A 146 4.38 -12.41 4.50
N GLY A 147 3.63 -12.32 3.40
CA GLY A 147 2.25 -11.86 3.37
C GLY A 147 2.10 -10.33 3.35
N ALA A 148 3.20 -9.57 3.29
CA ALA A 148 3.13 -8.13 3.11
C ALA A 148 2.66 -7.80 1.69
N VAL A 149 1.75 -6.84 1.57
CA VAL A 149 1.34 -6.31 0.27
C VAL A 149 2.33 -5.23 -0.14
N LEU A 150 2.81 -5.30 -1.37
CA LEU A 150 3.74 -4.35 -1.97
C LEU A 150 3.03 -3.61 -3.11
N ALA A 151 3.09 -2.28 -3.08
CA ALA A 151 2.62 -1.42 -4.16
C ALA A 151 3.76 -1.09 -5.13
N ASN A 152 3.56 -1.35 -6.41
CA ASN A 152 4.56 -1.16 -7.47
C ASN A 152 4.39 0.22 -8.12
N PHE A 153 5.22 1.19 -7.74
CA PHE A 153 5.21 2.51 -8.34
C PHE A 153 6.16 2.57 -9.54
N PRO A 154 5.70 2.98 -10.73
CA PRO A 154 6.56 3.09 -11.90
C PRO A 154 7.58 4.21 -11.73
N VAL A 155 8.78 3.96 -12.24
CA VAL A 155 9.90 4.90 -12.21
C VAL A 155 10.08 5.50 -13.60
N ARG A 156 9.94 6.82 -13.72
CA ARG A 156 10.20 7.54 -14.98
C ARG A 156 11.59 8.17 -14.94
N ARG A 157 12.41 7.91 -15.96
CA ARG A 157 13.72 8.56 -16.12
C ARG A 157 13.56 9.78 -17.01
N LEU A 158 13.91 10.93 -16.50
CA LEU A 158 13.93 12.20 -17.23
C LEU A 158 15.39 12.62 -17.46
N LEU A 159 15.62 13.43 -18.49
CA LEU A 159 16.91 14.08 -18.73
C LEU A 159 17.23 15.00 -17.53
N GLY A 160 18.00 14.48 -16.57
CA GLY A 160 18.35 15.18 -15.32
C GLY A 160 17.88 14.48 -14.04
N GLY A 161 17.14 13.36 -14.10
CA GLY A 161 16.73 12.67 -12.88
C GLY A 161 15.74 11.51 -12.98
N MET A 162 15.29 11.06 -11.81
CA MET A 162 14.27 10.04 -11.63
C MET A 162 13.00 10.70 -11.06
N ASP A 163 11.86 10.47 -11.69
CA ASP A 163 10.55 10.90 -11.19
C ASP A 163 9.74 9.69 -10.75
N PHE A 164 9.16 9.81 -9.56
CA PHE A 164 8.34 8.79 -8.92
C PHE A 164 6.91 9.33 -8.89
N LYS A 165 6.26 9.32 -10.05
CA LYS A 165 4.85 9.70 -10.16
C LYS A 165 4.08 8.54 -10.74
N ASP A 166 3.04 8.12 -10.03
CA ASP A 166 1.98 7.26 -10.56
C ASP A 166 1.17 8.11 -11.54
N ALA A 167 1.71 8.28 -12.75
CA ALA A 167 1.24 9.29 -13.70
C ALA A 167 -0.18 9.02 -14.22
N ASP A 168 -0.66 7.80 -14.05
CA ASP A 168 -1.99 7.32 -14.42
C ASP A 168 -2.85 6.94 -13.20
N ASN A 169 -2.37 7.18 -11.96
CA ASN A 169 -3.04 6.78 -10.71
C ASN A 169 -3.43 5.29 -10.62
N GLN A 170 -2.89 4.41 -11.48
CA GLN A 170 -3.26 2.98 -11.49
C GLN A 170 -2.86 2.26 -10.21
N THR A 171 -1.72 2.62 -9.63
CA THR A 171 -1.24 2.05 -8.38
C THR A 171 -2.14 2.49 -7.24
N ALA A 172 -2.51 3.77 -7.22
CA ALA A 172 -3.46 4.32 -6.27
C ALA A 172 -4.85 3.67 -6.40
N GLU A 173 -5.34 3.44 -7.62
CA GLU A 173 -6.62 2.78 -7.85
C GLU A 173 -6.61 1.31 -7.41
N SER A 174 -5.56 0.57 -7.76
CA SER A 174 -5.39 -0.81 -7.31
C SER A 174 -5.37 -0.91 -5.77
N LEU A 175 -4.63 -0.01 -5.12
CA LEU A 175 -4.61 0.10 -3.66
C LEU A 175 -6.01 0.43 -3.10
N HIS A 176 -6.70 1.39 -3.71
CA HIS A 176 -8.02 1.81 -3.27
C HIS A 176 -9.06 0.69 -3.39
N GLN A 177 -9.01 -0.10 -4.46
CA GLN A 177 -9.88 -1.27 -4.61
C GLN A 177 -9.66 -2.30 -3.49
N VAL A 178 -8.41 -2.54 -3.10
CA VAL A 178 -8.09 -3.45 -1.99
C VAL A 178 -8.57 -2.88 -0.66
N LEU A 179 -8.34 -1.59 -0.40
CA LEU A 179 -8.83 -0.90 0.79
C LEU A 179 -10.37 -0.97 0.88
N ARG A 180 -11.06 -0.70 -0.23
CA ARG A 180 -12.51 -0.80 -0.33
C ARG A 180 -13.03 -2.21 -0.02
N LEU A 181 -12.35 -3.25 -0.49
CA LEU A 181 -12.71 -4.64 -0.18
C LEU A 181 -12.51 -4.99 1.29
N ILE A 182 -11.41 -4.54 1.89
CA ILE A 182 -11.13 -4.74 3.31
C ILE A 182 -12.22 -4.04 4.12
N SER A 183 -12.45 -2.75 3.86
CA SER A 183 -13.49 -1.95 4.50
C SER A 183 -14.88 -2.56 4.37
N PHE A 184 -15.26 -3.05 3.17
CA PHE A 184 -16.55 -3.71 2.97
C PHE A 184 -16.71 -4.97 3.82
N ARG A 185 -15.65 -5.76 3.97
CA ARG A 185 -15.68 -7.00 4.75
C ARG A 185 -15.69 -6.73 6.25
N GLU A 186 -14.91 -5.75 6.69
CA GLU A 186 -14.97 -5.28 8.07
C GLU A 186 -16.35 -4.73 8.44
N LEU A 187 -16.98 -3.97 7.53
CA LEU A 187 -18.35 -3.51 7.74
C LEU A 187 -19.31 -4.70 7.84
N LYS A 188 -19.22 -5.67 6.93
CA LYS A 188 -20.07 -6.88 6.94
C LYS A 188 -19.94 -7.69 8.24
N ASP A 189 -18.74 -7.75 8.79
CA ASP A 189 -18.45 -8.46 10.03
C ASP A 189 -18.64 -7.56 11.28
N SER A 190 -19.00 -6.27 11.10
CA SER A 190 -19.23 -5.32 12.19
C SER A 190 -20.47 -5.69 13.00
N SER A 191 -20.34 -5.62 14.32
CA SER A 191 -21.44 -5.78 15.27
C SER A 191 -22.60 -4.83 14.98
N ILE A 192 -22.39 -3.69 14.31
CA ILE A 192 -23.47 -2.75 13.95
C ILE A 192 -24.41 -3.35 12.89
N LEU A 193 -23.88 -4.02 11.85
CA LEU A 193 -24.73 -4.70 10.86
C LEU A 193 -25.39 -5.94 11.45
N ILE A 194 -24.68 -6.65 12.34
CA ILE A 194 -25.23 -7.80 13.07
C ILE A 194 -26.35 -7.34 14.02
N GLU A 195 -26.12 -6.27 14.80
CA GLU A 195 -27.11 -5.69 15.71
C GLU A 195 -28.28 -5.08 14.94
N LEU A 196 -28.09 -4.39 13.82
CA LEU A 196 -29.19 -3.95 12.95
C LEU A 196 -30.00 -5.14 12.40
N ALA A 197 -29.33 -6.23 12.03
CA ALA A 197 -30.00 -7.47 11.63
C ALA A 197 -30.73 -8.15 12.82
N MET A 198 -30.19 -8.08 14.04
CA MET A 198 -30.82 -8.61 15.26
C MET A 198 -31.95 -7.72 15.80
N TRP A 199 -31.85 -6.39 15.69
CA TRP A 199 -32.88 -5.43 16.04
C TRP A 199 -34.13 -5.62 15.19
N LYS A 200 -33.93 -5.92 13.89
CA LYS A 200 -35.01 -6.31 12.96
C LYS A 200 -35.74 -7.57 13.43
N SER A 201 -35.10 -8.48 14.17
CA SER A 201 -35.74 -9.69 14.71
C SER A 201 -36.58 -9.45 15.97
N ARG A 202 -36.49 -8.29 16.64
CA ARG A 202 -37.20 -8.04 17.91
C ARG A 202 -38.55 -7.32 17.76
N PHE A 203 -38.85 -6.75 16.59
CA PHE A 203 -40.13 -6.07 16.33
C PHE A 203 -41.18 -6.96 15.63
N ASP A 204 -40.78 -8.02 14.93
CA ASP A 204 -41.70 -8.93 14.24
C ASP A 204 -42.04 -10.15 15.12
N GLU A 205 -42.95 -9.96 16.08
CA GLU A 205 -43.86 -11.03 16.45
C GLU A 205 -44.94 -11.12 15.35
N ASP A 206 -45.06 -12.29 14.72
CA ASP A 206 -46.13 -12.71 13.79
C ASP A 206 -46.10 -12.31 12.30
N ARG A 207 -44.93 -12.31 11.63
CA ARG A 207 -44.92 -12.57 10.17
C ARG A 207 -43.91 -13.63 9.74
N ALA A 208 -44.37 -14.49 8.83
CA ALA A 208 -43.59 -15.56 8.23
C ALA A 208 -42.29 -15.03 7.62
N ARG A 209 -41.17 -15.67 7.98
CA ARG A 209 -39.77 -15.34 7.63
C ARG A 209 -39.43 -15.26 6.13
N ALA A 210 -40.40 -15.31 5.22
CA ALA A 210 -40.18 -15.36 3.78
C ALA A 210 -40.01 -13.98 3.11
N ASP A 211 -40.58 -12.91 3.67
CA ASP A 211 -40.70 -11.61 2.95
C ASP A 211 -39.86 -10.45 3.51
N CYS A 212 -39.03 -10.65 4.54
CA CYS A 212 -38.30 -9.54 5.16
C CYS A 212 -37.01 -9.14 4.42
N ARG A 213 -37.02 -9.03 3.08
CA ARG A 213 -35.97 -8.35 2.27
C ARG A 213 -36.28 -6.87 2.07
N ILE A 214 -36.74 -6.16 3.10
CA ILE A 214 -36.83 -4.70 3.05
C ILE A 214 -35.38 -4.16 3.04
N SER A 215 -35.01 -3.48 1.95
CA SER A 215 -33.74 -2.78 1.80
C SER A 215 -33.63 -1.71 2.89
N ILE A 216 -32.43 -1.54 3.47
CA ILE A 216 -32.19 -0.45 4.43
C ILE A 216 -32.50 0.87 3.69
N PRO A 217 -33.31 1.78 4.25
CA PRO A 217 -33.59 3.06 3.59
C PRO A 217 -32.30 3.80 3.28
N ASP A 218 -32.22 4.44 2.10
CA ASP A 218 -30.99 5.08 1.62
C ASP A 218 -30.39 6.11 2.60
N PRO A 219 -31.18 6.93 3.32
CA PRO A 219 -30.63 7.83 4.35
C PRO A 219 -29.95 7.08 5.51
N ALA A 220 -30.48 5.92 5.88
CA ALA A 220 -29.90 5.08 6.94
C ALA A 220 -28.63 4.37 6.47
N LYS A 221 -28.55 3.96 5.19
CA LYS A 221 -27.30 3.43 4.60
C LYS A 221 -26.18 4.47 4.69
N SER A 222 -26.44 5.71 4.29
CA SER A 222 -25.46 6.80 4.36
C SER A 222 -25.00 7.07 5.81
N LEU A 223 -25.93 7.15 6.77
CA LEU A 223 -25.61 7.37 8.18
C LEU A 223 -24.80 6.23 8.82
N ILE A 224 -25.08 4.97 8.47
CA ILE A 224 -24.29 3.82 8.95
C ILE A 224 -22.87 3.88 8.39
N MET A 225 -22.72 4.25 7.12
CA MET A 225 -21.42 4.37 6.46
C MET A 225 -20.61 5.55 7.01
N GLU A 226 -21.27 6.66 7.34
CA GLU A 226 -20.69 7.82 8.02
C GLU A 226 -20.24 7.44 9.44
N TYR A 227 -21.12 6.84 10.24
CA TYR A 227 -20.83 6.42 11.61
C TYR A 227 -19.69 5.39 11.69
N SER A 228 -19.59 4.53 10.67
CA SER A 228 -18.56 3.48 10.60
C SER A 228 -17.24 3.97 9.96
N GLY A 229 -17.16 5.22 9.51
CA GLY A 229 -15.96 5.80 8.88
C GLY A 229 -15.65 5.25 7.49
N PHE A 230 -16.65 4.73 6.76
CA PHE A 230 -16.48 4.13 5.43
C PHE A 230 -17.00 4.98 4.28
N MET A 231 -17.55 6.17 4.55
CA MET A 231 -18.12 7.06 3.54
C MET A 231 -17.18 7.36 2.36
N ASP A 232 -15.87 7.43 2.62
CA ASP A 232 -14.89 7.74 1.58
C ASP A 232 -14.39 6.50 0.81
N PHE A 233 -14.79 5.29 1.23
CA PHE A 233 -14.43 4.02 0.58
C PHE A 233 -15.59 3.34 -0.12
N LEU A 234 -16.82 3.53 0.36
CA LEU A 234 -17.99 2.83 -0.09
C LEU A 234 -19.09 3.84 -0.37
N GLU A 235 -19.77 3.68 -1.50
CA GLU A 235 -21.00 4.42 -1.80
C GLU A 235 -22.21 3.51 -1.56
N PRO A 236 -23.26 4.01 -0.89
CA PRO A 236 -24.50 3.25 -0.72
C PRO A 236 -25.16 3.07 -2.09
N ALA A 237 -25.57 1.84 -2.41
CA ALA A 237 -26.44 1.59 -3.55
C ALA A 237 -27.83 2.18 -3.22
N ILE A 238 -28.14 3.32 -3.82
CA ILE A 238 -29.45 4.01 -3.73
C ILE A 238 -30.35 3.37 -4.79
N GLU A 239 -31.46 2.76 -4.37
CA GLU A 239 -32.41 2.16 -5.31
C GLU A 239 -33.30 3.29 -5.89
N GLY A 240 -32.96 3.78 -7.09
CA GLY A 240 -33.82 4.71 -7.85
C GLY A 240 -33.17 5.93 -8.53
N ALA A 241 -31.87 5.90 -8.81
CA ALA A 241 -31.20 6.90 -9.65
C ALA A 241 -31.19 6.49 -11.13
#